data_AF-S6T549-F1
#
_entry.id   AF-S6T549-F1
#
_cell.length_a   1.000
_cell.length_b   1.000
_cell.length_c   1.000
_cell.angle_alpha   90.00
_cell.angle_beta   90.00
_cell.angle_gamma   90.00
#
_symmetry.space_group_name_H-M   'P 1'
#
loop_
_entity.id
_entity.type
_entity.pdbx_description
1 polymer ?
#
loop_
_entity_poly.entity_id
_entity_poly.type
_entity_poly.pdbx_seq_one_letter_code
_entity_poly.pdbx_strand_id
1 'polypeptide(L)'
;MYVYDDYDQKIIEDRVKQFRDQTRRYLAGELSEEEFRPLRLQNGLYVQRFAPMLRVAVPYGQLTSRQARMMAKIARDYDKGYAHISTRQNVQFNWPALEDVPDILAELATVQMHAIQTSGNCLRNVTTDQFAGVAA
;
A
#
# COMPACT_ATOMS: atom_id res chain seq x y z
N MET A 1 -3.21 0.33 19.31
CA MET A 1 -2.64 0.54 17.97
C MET A 1 -1.26 -0.10 17.97
N TYR A 2 -0.97 -1.04 17.07
CA TYR A 2 0.37 -1.64 16.98
C TYR A 2 1.37 -0.57 16.53
N VAL A 3 2.48 -0.46 17.25
CA VAL A 3 3.57 0.48 16.96
C VAL A 3 4.74 -0.37 16.48
N TYR A 4 5.25 -0.08 15.30
CA TYR A 4 6.40 -0.80 14.73
C TYR A 4 7.62 -0.54 15.60
N ASP A 5 8.37 -1.60 15.86
CA ASP A 5 9.72 -1.49 16.36
C ASP A 5 10.70 -1.18 15.22
N ASP A 6 11.99 -1.10 15.54
CA ASP A 6 13.04 -0.81 14.56
C ASP A 6 13.16 -1.89 13.48
N TYR A 7 12.81 -3.13 13.80
CA TYR A 7 12.87 -4.25 12.86
C TYR A 7 11.74 -4.18 11.84
N ASP A 8 10.51 -3.98 12.32
CA ASP A 8 9.32 -3.75 11.50
C ASP A 8 9.51 -2.55 10.58
N GLN A 9 10.02 -1.43 11.13
CA GLN A 9 10.29 -0.21 10.36
C GLN A 9 11.35 -0.46 9.27
N LYS A 10 12.43 -1.16 9.61
CA LYS A 10 13.46 -1.51 8.63
C LYS A 10 12.94 -2.40 7.52
N ILE A 11 12.05 -3.36 7.83
CA ILE A 11 11.44 -4.24 6.84
C ILE A 11 10.68 -3.43 5.78
N ILE A 12 9.86 -2.47 6.19
CA ILE A 12 9.05 -1.68 5.25
C ILE A 12 9.93 -0.77 4.41
N GLU A 13 10.96 -0.17 4.99
CA GLU A 13 11.91 0.69 4.27
C GLU A 13 12.71 -0.09 3.22
N ASP A 14 13.17 -1.29 3.57
CA ASP A 14 13.90 -2.16 2.64
C ASP A 14 12.98 -2.68 1.54
N ARG A 15 11.69 -2.93 1.84
CA ARG A 15 10.68 -3.23 0.81
C ARG A 15 10.44 -2.07 -0.15
N VAL A 16 10.38 -0.84 0.36
CA VAL A 16 10.25 0.36 -0.48
C VAL A 16 11.46 0.49 -1.41
N LYS A 17 12.69 0.34 -0.90
CA LYS A 17 13.91 0.38 -1.72
C LYS A 17 13.91 -0.71 -2.79
N GLN A 18 13.55 -1.93 -2.40
CA GLN A 18 13.45 -3.07 -3.31
C GLN A 18 12.44 -2.80 -4.43
N PHE A 19 11.23 -2.37 -4.09
CA PHE A 19 10.19 -2.12 -5.08
C PHE A 19 10.53 -0.93 -5.98
N ARG A 20 11.21 0.10 -5.46
CA ARG A 20 11.70 1.22 -6.28
C ARG A 20 12.67 0.76 -7.36
N ASP A 21 13.65 -0.08 -7.04
CA ASP A 21 14.56 -0.63 -8.06
C ASP A 21 13.80 -1.51 -9.07
N GLN A 22 12.86 -2.34 -8.61
CA GLN A 22 12.04 -3.17 -9.50
C GLN A 22 11.21 -2.33 -10.47
N THR A 23 10.56 -1.26 -9.98
CA THR A 23 9.82 -0.31 -10.82
C THR A 23 10.74 0.42 -11.80
N ARG A 24 11.93 0.88 -11.35
CA ARG A 24 12.93 1.49 -12.24
C ARG A 24 13.31 0.57 -13.39
N ARG A 25 13.65 -0.69 -13.07
CA ARG A 25 14.04 -1.70 -14.05
C ARG A 25 12.91 -2.01 -15.04
N TYR A 26 11.67 -2.09 -14.56
CA TYR A 26 10.50 -2.26 -15.43
C TYR A 26 10.32 -1.07 -16.38
N LEU A 27 10.39 0.16 -15.87
CA LEU A 27 10.29 1.38 -16.69
C LEU A 27 11.44 1.52 -17.69
N ALA A 28 12.62 0.99 -17.37
CA ALA A 28 13.78 0.93 -18.26
C ALA A 28 13.71 -0.21 -19.30
N GLY A 29 12.70 -1.10 -19.23
CA GLY A 29 12.57 -2.27 -20.10
C GLY A 29 13.50 -3.44 -19.72
N GLU A 30 14.17 -3.37 -18.57
CA GLU A 30 15.03 -4.44 -18.03
C GLU A 30 14.23 -5.55 -17.32
N LEU A 31 12.94 -5.32 -17.04
CA LEU A 31 11.98 -6.31 -16.54
C LEU A 31 10.78 -6.37 -17.46
N SER A 32 10.40 -7.57 -17.87
CA SER A 32 9.17 -7.78 -18.64
C SER A 32 7.91 -7.58 -17.76
N GLU A 33 6.74 -7.37 -18.39
CA GLU A 33 5.46 -7.32 -17.66
C GLU A 33 5.19 -8.61 -16.89
N GLU A 34 5.57 -9.78 -17.43
CA GLU A 34 5.33 -11.06 -16.75
C GLU A 34 6.16 -11.22 -15.48
N GLU A 35 7.41 -10.74 -15.49
CA GLU A 35 8.30 -10.71 -14.33
C GLU A 35 7.89 -9.62 -13.33
N PHE A 36 7.44 -8.47 -13.81
CA PHE A 36 7.01 -7.37 -12.94
C PHE A 36 5.66 -7.64 -12.26
N ARG A 37 4.75 -8.36 -12.94
CA ARG A 37 3.41 -8.70 -12.44
C ARG A 37 3.41 -9.26 -11.01
N PRO A 38 4.14 -10.32 -10.64
CA PRO A 38 4.16 -10.80 -9.27
C PRO A 38 4.73 -9.78 -8.28
N LEU A 39 5.74 -8.99 -8.68
CA LEU A 39 6.39 -7.98 -7.84
C LEU A 39 5.44 -6.84 -7.47
N ARG A 40 4.73 -6.29 -8.45
CA ARG A 40 3.75 -5.23 -8.21
C ARG A 40 2.54 -5.72 -7.42
N LEU A 41 2.09 -6.95 -7.66
CA LEU A 41 0.98 -7.55 -6.92
C LEU A 41 1.34 -7.77 -5.44
N GLN A 42 2.58 -8.16 -5.12
CA GLN A 42 3.00 -8.27 -3.71
C GLN A 42 3.09 -6.93 -2.99
N ASN A 43 3.22 -5.82 -3.73
CA ASN A 43 3.21 -4.45 -3.24
C ASN A 43 1.86 -3.75 -3.40
N GLY A 44 0.78 -4.51 -3.63
CA GLY A 44 -0.58 -3.98 -3.66
C GLY A 44 -0.96 -3.21 -4.92
N LEU A 45 -0.14 -3.25 -5.97
CA LEU A 45 -0.33 -2.53 -7.21
C LEU A 45 -0.95 -3.42 -8.31
N TYR A 46 -2.22 -3.17 -8.60
CA TYR A 46 -2.97 -3.76 -9.69
C TYR A 46 -3.08 -2.78 -10.87
N VAL A 47 -2.48 -3.11 -12.02
CA VAL A 47 -2.74 -2.36 -13.26
C VAL A 47 -4.07 -2.83 -13.84
N GLN A 48 -5.10 -1.98 -13.77
CA GLN A 48 -6.40 -2.21 -14.39
C GLN A 48 -6.36 -1.71 -15.85
N ARG A 49 -7.43 -1.98 -16.62
CA ARG A 49 -7.53 -1.60 -18.04
C ARG A 49 -7.30 -0.11 -18.30
N PHE A 50 -7.65 0.76 -17.35
CA PHE A 50 -7.61 2.22 -17.53
C PHE A 50 -6.64 2.95 -16.60
N ALA A 51 -6.27 2.36 -15.46
CA ALA A 51 -5.37 2.98 -14.49
C ALA A 51 -4.80 1.96 -13.50
N PRO A 52 -3.65 2.22 -12.89
CA PRO A 52 -3.18 1.46 -11.73
C PRO A 52 -4.07 1.69 -10.51
N MET A 53 -4.24 0.66 -9.69
CA MET A 53 -4.90 0.71 -8.40
C MET A 53 -3.92 0.24 -7.33
N LEU A 54 -3.68 1.08 -6.32
CA LEU A 54 -2.85 0.79 -5.17
C LEU A 54 -3.74 0.51 -3.95
N ARG A 55 -3.53 -0.65 -3.33
CA ARG A 55 -4.21 -1.03 -2.10
C ARG A 55 -3.27 -0.94 -0.89
N VAL A 56 -3.62 -0.09 0.07
CA VAL A 56 -2.91 0.09 1.33
C VAL A 56 -3.50 -0.84 2.40
N ALA A 57 -2.64 -1.50 3.16
CA ALA A 57 -3.02 -2.38 4.24
C ALA A 57 -3.48 -1.58 5.47
N VAL A 58 -4.61 -1.97 6.04
CA VAL A 58 -5.08 -1.46 7.33
C VAL A 58 -5.41 -2.66 8.23
N PRO A 59 -4.39 -3.24 8.90
CA PRO A 59 -4.59 -4.38 9.78
C PRO A 59 -5.63 -4.06 10.85
N TYR A 60 -6.55 -4.99 11.07
CA TYR A 60 -7.62 -4.87 12.07
C TYR A 60 -8.59 -3.70 11.81
N GLY A 61 -8.51 -3.04 10.66
CA GLY A 61 -9.29 -1.83 10.37
C GLY A 61 -8.97 -0.62 11.27
N GLN A 62 -7.82 -0.62 11.94
CA GLN A 62 -7.43 0.41 12.91
C GLN A 62 -6.53 1.47 12.27
N LEU A 63 -6.85 2.74 12.49
CA LEU A 63 -6.11 3.89 11.97
C LEU A 63 -5.91 4.97 13.03
N THR A 64 -4.69 5.49 13.13
CA THR A 64 -4.43 6.73 13.85
C THR A 64 -4.86 7.94 13.02
N SER A 65 -5.10 9.08 13.67
CA SER A 65 -5.34 10.35 12.97
C SER A 65 -4.16 10.77 12.07
N ARG A 66 -2.92 10.40 12.44
CA ARG A 66 -1.72 10.62 11.63
C ARG A 66 -1.75 9.81 10.33
N GLN A 67 -2.09 8.53 10.41
CA GLN A 67 -2.23 7.65 9.24
C GLN A 67 -3.37 8.10 8.32
N ALA A 68 -4.51 8.50 8.89
CA ALA A 68 -5.62 9.06 8.12
C ALA A 68 -5.23 10.33 7.36
N ARG A 69 -4.46 11.24 8.00
CA ARG A 69 -3.94 12.45 7.32
C ARG A 69 -2.96 12.12 6.20
N MET A 70 -2.11 11.11 6.37
CA MET A 70 -1.21 10.64 5.30
C MET A 70 -1.99 10.12 4.10
N MET A 71 -2.99 9.25 4.32
CA MET A 71 -3.83 8.77 3.22
C MET A 71 -4.59 9.90 2.51
N ALA A 72 -5.04 10.91 3.25
CA ALA A 72 -5.67 12.10 2.65
C ALA A 72 -4.68 12.93 1.82
N LYS A 73 -3.40 13.02 2.23
CA LYS A 73 -2.33 13.62 1.41
C LYS A 73 -2.15 12.83 0.12
N ILE A 74 -1.99 11.51 0.22
CA ILE A 74 -1.81 10.63 -0.93
C ILE A 74 -2.98 10.76 -1.91
N ALA A 75 -4.22 10.82 -1.41
CA ALA A 75 -5.41 11.01 -2.23
C ALA A 75 -5.37 12.29 -3.08
N ARG A 76 -4.82 13.39 -2.52
CA ARG A 76 -4.75 14.68 -3.21
C ARG A 76 -3.58 14.77 -4.18
N ASP A 77 -2.45 14.20 -3.80
CA ASP A 77 -1.19 14.39 -4.50
C ASP A 77 -1.01 13.36 -5.64
N TYR A 78 -1.50 12.13 -5.44
CA TYR A 78 -1.26 11.00 -6.35
C TYR A 78 -2.53 10.33 -6.88
N ASP A 79 -3.71 10.74 -6.42
CA ASP A 79 -5.00 10.26 -6.90
C ASP A 79 -5.85 11.47 -7.34
N LYS A 80 -7.16 11.31 -7.51
CA LYS A 80 -8.10 12.36 -7.92
C LYS A 80 -8.84 12.98 -6.73
N GLY A 81 -8.24 12.94 -5.55
CA GLY A 81 -8.88 13.36 -4.30
C GLY A 81 -9.81 12.32 -3.68
N TYR A 82 -9.80 11.08 -4.18
CA TYR A 82 -10.65 10.00 -3.69
C TYR A 82 -9.84 8.92 -2.97
N ALA A 83 -10.50 8.26 -2.01
CA ALA A 83 -10.00 7.05 -1.38
C ALA A 83 -11.18 6.10 -1.19
N HIS A 84 -10.98 4.82 -1.52
CA HIS A 84 -12.03 3.81 -1.40
C HIS A 84 -11.74 2.88 -0.23
N ILE A 85 -12.65 2.87 0.76
CA ILE A 85 -12.60 1.90 1.87
C ILE A 85 -13.21 0.59 1.38
N SER A 86 -12.40 -0.48 1.42
CA SER A 86 -12.83 -1.81 0.97
C SER A 86 -13.65 -2.56 2.03
N THR A 87 -14.37 -3.59 1.60
CA THR A 87 -15.06 -4.55 2.49
C THR A 87 -14.12 -5.35 3.39
N ARG A 88 -12.80 -5.31 3.12
CA ARG A 88 -11.76 -5.91 3.98
C ARG A 88 -11.00 -4.85 4.78
N GLN A 89 -11.63 -3.70 5.04
CA GLN A 89 -11.11 -2.60 5.87
C GLN A 89 -9.85 -1.89 5.34
N ASN A 90 -9.30 -2.28 4.19
CA ASN A 90 -8.20 -1.58 3.51
C ASN A 90 -8.64 -0.28 2.83
N VAL A 91 -7.66 0.54 2.43
CA VAL A 91 -7.85 1.73 1.58
C VAL A 91 -7.31 1.50 0.18
N GLN A 92 -8.01 1.98 -0.85
CA GLN A 92 -7.61 1.88 -2.25
C GLN A 92 -7.58 3.25 -2.93
N PHE A 93 -6.53 3.47 -3.71
CA PHE A 93 -6.35 4.57 -4.67
C PHE A 93 -6.40 3.98 -6.07
N ASN A 94 -7.12 4.60 -7.01
CA ASN A 94 -7.42 4.03 -8.32
C ASN A 94 -6.79 4.77 -9.50
N TRP A 95 -6.06 5.87 -9.24
CA TRP A 95 -5.37 6.61 -10.29
C TRP A 95 -3.89 6.98 -10.02
N PRO A 96 -3.12 6.30 -9.15
CA PRO A 96 -1.69 6.59 -9.06
C PRO A 96 -0.98 6.27 -10.37
N ALA A 97 -0.08 7.17 -10.78
CA ALA A 97 0.88 6.87 -11.84
C ALA A 97 1.83 5.77 -11.36
N LEU A 98 2.22 4.85 -12.26
CA LEU A 98 2.97 3.65 -11.90
C LEU A 98 4.36 4.02 -11.34
N GLU A 99 4.98 5.02 -11.93
CA GLU A 99 6.27 5.59 -11.57
C GLU A 99 6.28 6.21 -10.17
N ASP A 100 5.14 6.73 -9.70
CA ASP A 100 5.03 7.40 -8.40
C ASP A 100 4.74 6.43 -7.25
N VAL A 101 4.32 5.19 -7.54
CA VAL A 101 3.94 4.21 -6.49
C VAL A 101 5.08 3.98 -5.47
N PRO A 102 6.36 3.84 -5.86
CA PRO A 102 7.44 3.74 -4.87
C PRO A 102 7.58 4.95 -3.94
N ASP A 103 7.22 6.16 -4.39
CA ASP A 103 7.20 7.36 -3.56
C ASP A 103 6.01 7.32 -2.60
N ILE A 104 4.83 6.92 -3.06
CA ILE A 104 3.64 6.73 -2.20
C ILE A 104 3.95 5.73 -1.07
N LEU A 105 4.61 4.61 -1.39
CA LEU A 105 4.98 3.61 -0.38
C LEU A 105 6.03 4.15 0.61
N ALA A 106 6.96 5.01 0.15
CA ALA A 106 7.92 5.68 1.02
C ALA A 106 7.21 6.65 1.99
N GLU A 107 6.23 7.42 1.52
CA GLU A 107 5.45 8.31 2.38
C GLU A 107 4.63 7.52 3.42
N LEU A 108 3.97 6.44 3.01
CA LEU A 108 3.24 5.55 3.91
C LEU A 108 4.16 4.95 4.99
N ALA A 109 5.40 4.59 4.63
CA ALA A 109 6.36 4.06 5.58
C ALA A 109 6.70 5.03 6.72
N THR A 110 6.66 6.35 6.47
CA THR A 110 6.89 7.38 7.52
C THR A 110 5.79 7.39 8.60
N VAL A 111 4.63 6.80 8.30
CA VAL A 111 3.51 6.65 9.23
C VAL A 111 3.21 5.20 9.59
N GLN A 112 4.20 4.32 9.42
CA GLN A 112 4.12 2.89 9.77
C GLN A 112 2.94 2.22 9.04
N MET A 113 2.83 2.48 7.73
CA MET A 113 1.86 1.85 6.84
C MET A 113 2.56 1.21 5.64
N HIS A 114 1.91 0.22 5.01
CA HIS A 114 2.45 -0.47 3.84
C HIS A 114 1.33 -0.97 2.91
N ALA A 115 1.71 -1.45 1.73
CA ALA A 115 0.84 -2.16 0.78
C ALA A 115 1.20 -3.64 0.61
N ILE A 116 2.19 -4.12 1.37
CA ILE A 116 2.69 -5.50 1.35
C ILE A 116 1.54 -6.49 1.54
N GLN A 117 1.49 -7.52 0.70
CA GLN A 117 0.54 -8.64 0.79
C GLN A 117 -0.95 -8.24 0.74
N THR A 118 -1.28 -7.08 0.19
CA THR A 118 -2.70 -6.68 0.00
C THR A 118 -3.35 -7.32 -1.23
N SER A 119 -2.53 -7.99 -2.05
CA SER A 119 -2.81 -8.51 -3.39
C SER A 119 -1.91 -9.72 -3.70
N GLY A 120 -2.12 -10.41 -4.84
CA GLY A 120 -1.32 -11.60 -5.19
C GLY A 120 -1.68 -12.88 -4.40
N ASN A 121 -0.89 -13.95 -4.59
CA ASN A 121 -1.13 -15.27 -4.00
C ASN A 121 -0.51 -15.38 -2.59
N CYS A 122 -1.08 -14.67 -1.63
CA CYS A 122 -0.62 -14.65 -0.24
C CYS A 122 -1.80 -14.40 0.73
N LEU A 123 -1.50 -14.41 2.03
CA LEU A 123 -2.43 -13.91 3.04
C LEU A 123 -2.80 -12.46 2.74
N ARG A 124 -4.07 -12.12 2.96
CA ARG A 124 -4.61 -10.77 2.76
C ARG A 124 -4.85 -10.11 4.12
N ASN A 125 -5.42 -8.90 4.10
CA ASN A 125 -5.69 -8.15 5.32
C ASN A 125 -6.45 -8.98 6.36
N VAL A 126 -5.98 -8.93 7.61
CA VAL A 126 -6.66 -9.51 8.77
C VAL A 126 -7.63 -8.47 9.31
N THR A 127 -8.92 -8.83 9.35
CA THR A 127 -9.99 -7.94 9.79
C THR A 127 -10.44 -8.29 11.21
N THR A 128 -10.92 -7.31 11.95
CA THR A 128 -11.53 -7.49 13.27
C THR A 128 -12.86 -6.75 13.35
N ASP A 129 -13.65 -7.07 14.36
CA ASP A 129 -14.86 -6.32 14.69
C ASP A 129 -14.52 -4.84 14.95
N GLN A 130 -15.34 -3.92 14.44
CA GLN A 130 -15.11 -2.48 14.58
C GLN A 130 -15.18 -1.97 16.03
N PHE A 131 -15.78 -2.75 16.94
CA PHE A 131 -15.86 -2.46 18.37
C PHE A 131 -14.89 -3.31 19.21
N ALA A 132 -13.95 -4.03 18.58
CA ALA A 132 -12.94 -4.82 19.30
C ALA A 132 -12.18 -3.95 20.32
N GLY A 133 -12.18 -4.39 21.58
CA GLY A 133 -11.55 -3.67 22.70
C GLY A 133 -12.42 -2.57 23.35
N VAL A 134 -13.65 -2.35 22.87
CA VAL A 134 -14.60 -1.36 23.40
C VAL A 134 -15.96 -1.97 23.73
N ALA A 135 -16.42 -2.96 22.97
CA ALA A 135 -17.68 -3.67 23.26
C ALA A 135 -17.54 -4.54 24.53
N ALA A 136 -18.57 -4.45 25.39
CA ALA A 136 -18.74 -5.26 26.61
C ALA A 136 -19.68 -6.45 26.34
#